data_AF-A0A2M7LA61-F1
#
_entry.id   AF-A0A2M7LA61-F1
#
_cell.length_a   1.000
_cell.length_b   1.000
_cell.length_c   1.000
_cell.angle_alpha   90.00
_cell.angle_beta   90.00
_cell.angle_gamma   90.00
#
_symmetry.space_group_name_H-M   'P 1'
#
loop_
_entity.id
_entity.type
_entity.pdbx_description
1 polymer ?
#
loop_
_entity_poly.entity_id
_entity_poly.type
_entity_poly.pdbx_seq_one_letter_code
_entity_poly.pdbx_strand_id
1 'polypeptide(L)'
;EGSGCDCYVFARDVPGADAKALQYRVLEIGDGEDILRFAKNIHGADILALQARVLGIGEAWGCYRFAKDVPSADVQALQERVLEVGNGEDCYIFAKDVPGADVQALQERVLEVGDAWDCYMFAKDVAGADVQALQARVLGIGNGEDCYVFAKIVPGADAKALQARVLEIGASWDCYMFAKDVPSADVQALQERVLETGNGEDCYVFAINIPGADVQALQARVLEVGDAWDCCMFAKDVPGADADELLARSESLRQNH
;
A
#
# COMPACT_ATOMS: atom_id res chain seq x y z
N GLU A 1 42.76 1.55 -16.72
CA GLU A 1 41.84 2.04 -15.68
C GLU A 1 40.64 1.11 -15.68
N GLY A 2 40.31 0.48 -14.56
CA GLY A 2 39.12 -0.34 -14.40
C GLY A 2 38.11 0.35 -13.49
N SER A 3 36.83 0.03 -13.67
CA SER A 3 35.70 0.43 -12.82
C SER A 3 35.69 -0.29 -11.46
N GLY A 4 34.82 0.14 -10.54
CA GLY A 4 34.57 -0.61 -9.29
C GLY A 4 34.05 -2.03 -9.57
N CYS A 5 33.18 -2.17 -10.57
CA CYS A 5 32.72 -3.46 -11.07
C CYS A 5 33.86 -4.36 -11.54
N ASP A 6 34.84 -3.82 -12.29
CA ASP A 6 36.02 -4.58 -12.71
C ASP A 6 36.84 -5.06 -11.51
N CYS A 7 36.93 -4.25 -10.45
CA CYS A 7 37.63 -4.63 -9.22
C CYS A 7 36.93 -5.78 -8.50
N TYR A 8 35.59 -5.77 -8.45
CA TYR A 8 34.79 -6.88 -7.92
C TYR A 8 34.97 -8.16 -8.75
N VAL A 9 34.81 -8.08 -10.08
CA VAL A 9 34.95 -9.24 -10.97
C VAL A 9 36.35 -9.86 -10.83
N PHE A 10 37.38 -9.03 -10.79
CA PHE A 10 38.75 -9.51 -10.62
C PHE A 10 38.98 -10.15 -9.24
N ALA A 11 38.46 -9.56 -8.16
CA ALA A 11 38.56 -10.12 -6.81
C ALA A 11 37.86 -11.49 -6.69
N ARG A 12 36.76 -11.68 -7.42
CA ARG A 12 35.99 -12.93 -7.42
C ARG A 12 36.64 -14.02 -8.27
N ASP A 13 37.07 -13.68 -9.49
CA ASP A 13 37.39 -14.67 -10.53
C ASP A 13 38.88 -15.02 -10.61
N VAL A 14 39.77 -14.22 -10.01
CA VAL A 14 41.23 -14.42 -10.10
C VAL A 14 41.78 -14.98 -8.79
N PRO A 15 42.23 -16.25 -8.75
CA PRO A 15 42.84 -16.84 -7.56
C PRO A 15 44.10 -16.08 -7.14
N GLY A 16 44.17 -15.73 -5.86
CA GLY A 16 45.30 -14.99 -5.29
C GLY A 16 45.28 -13.48 -5.59
N ALA A 17 44.18 -12.94 -6.13
CA ALA A 17 43.99 -11.51 -6.25
C ALA A 17 44.12 -10.81 -4.88
N ASP A 18 44.74 -9.63 -4.87
CA ASP A 18 44.85 -8.81 -3.67
C ASP A 18 43.50 -8.13 -3.39
N ALA A 19 42.63 -8.85 -2.67
CA ALA A 19 41.31 -8.38 -2.29
C ALA A 19 41.37 -7.05 -1.53
N LYS A 20 42.44 -6.78 -0.78
CA LYS A 20 42.59 -5.54 -0.02
C LYS A 20 42.86 -4.35 -0.94
N ALA A 21 43.78 -4.51 -1.90
CA ALA A 21 44.03 -3.48 -2.92
C ALA A 21 42.79 -3.21 -3.79
N LEU A 22 42.06 -4.26 -4.16
CA LEU A 22 40.82 -4.15 -4.94
C LEU A 22 39.72 -3.47 -4.14
N GLN A 23 39.60 -3.77 -2.84
CA GLN A 23 38.66 -3.08 -1.97
C GLN A 23 38.97 -1.58 -1.87
N TYR A 24 40.25 -1.19 -1.70
CA TYR A 24 40.62 0.22 -1.70
C TYR A 24 40.16 0.92 -2.98
N ARG A 25 40.29 0.25 -4.12
CA ARG A 25 39.83 0.80 -5.40
C ARG A 25 38.30 0.91 -5.47
N VAL A 26 37.57 -0.09 -4.98
CA VAL A 26 36.09 -0.02 -4.88
C VAL A 26 35.65 1.13 -3.98
N LEU A 27 36.32 1.35 -2.84
CA LEU A 27 36.01 2.47 -1.96
C LEU A 27 36.27 3.84 -2.61
N GLU A 28 37.29 3.93 -3.47
CA GLU A 28 37.69 5.16 -4.14
C GLU A 28 36.75 5.55 -5.29
N ILE A 29 36.37 4.58 -6.14
CA ILE A 29 35.68 4.87 -7.41
C ILE A 29 34.39 4.06 -7.63
N GLY A 30 34.08 3.08 -6.77
CA GLY A 30 32.88 2.27 -6.88
C GLY A 30 31.63 3.03 -6.47
N ASP A 31 30.52 2.69 -7.09
CA ASP A 31 29.19 3.12 -6.66
C ASP A 31 28.64 2.23 -5.53
N GLY A 32 27.41 2.53 -5.06
CA GLY A 32 26.77 1.75 -4.00
C GLY A 32 26.58 0.27 -4.34
N GLU A 33 26.36 -0.06 -5.62
CA GLU A 33 26.18 -1.44 -6.07
C GLU A 33 27.51 -2.20 -6.08
N ASP A 34 28.60 -1.55 -6.53
CA ASP A 34 29.94 -2.12 -6.49
C ASP A 34 30.37 -2.43 -5.05
N ILE A 35 30.11 -1.49 -4.13
CA ILE A 35 30.40 -1.64 -2.70
C ILE A 35 29.62 -2.82 -2.11
N LEU A 36 28.31 -2.89 -2.40
CA LEU A 36 27.45 -3.97 -1.93
C LEU A 36 27.90 -5.34 -2.46
N ARG A 37 28.19 -5.44 -3.76
CA ARG A 37 28.66 -6.68 -4.38
C ARG A 37 29.97 -7.15 -3.77
N PHE A 38 30.89 -6.21 -3.50
CA PHE A 38 32.15 -6.53 -2.87
C PHE A 38 31.94 -7.04 -1.43
N ALA A 39 31.16 -6.32 -0.63
CA ALA A 39 30.84 -6.68 0.75
C ALA A 39 30.17 -8.06 0.87
N LYS A 40 29.24 -8.36 -0.05
CA LYS A 40 28.45 -9.59 -0.05
C LYS A 40 29.24 -10.83 -0.48
N ASN A 41 30.15 -10.68 -1.45
CA ASN A 41 30.70 -11.83 -2.18
C ASN A 41 32.19 -12.07 -1.96
N ILE A 42 32.95 -11.10 -1.42
CA ILE A 42 34.39 -11.23 -1.25
C ILE A 42 34.71 -11.62 0.20
N HIS A 43 35.28 -12.80 0.38
CA HIS A 43 35.65 -13.30 1.71
C HIS A 43 36.78 -12.45 2.33
N GLY A 44 36.61 -12.09 3.61
CA GLY A 44 37.58 -11.25 4.32
C GLY A 44 37.53 -9.77 3.95
N ALA A 45 36.51 -9.32 3.20
CA ALA A 45 36.26 -7.91 2.97
C ALA A 45 36.11 -7.15 4.30
N ASP A 46 36.68 -5.96 4.37
CA ASP A 46 36.50 -5.06 5.52
C ASP A 46 35.14 -4.38 5.39
N ILE A 47 34.12 -5.02 6.00
CA ILE A 47 32.73 -4.60 6.00
C ILE A 47 32.55 -3.23 6.64
N LEU A 48 33.34 -2.89 7.67
CA LEU A 48 33.24 -1.61 8.35
C LEU A 48 33.61 -0.47 7.39
N ALA A 49 34.69 -0.61 6.63
CA ALA A 49 35.09 0.39 5.64
C ALA A 49 34.06 0.52 4.50
N LEU A 50 33.51 -0.60 4.02
CA LEU A 50 32.49 -0.63 2.97
C LEU A 50 31.18 0.01 3.45
N GLN A 51 30.75 -0.30 4.68
CA GLN A 51 29.57 0.30 5.29
C GLN A 51 29.74 1.80 5.49
N ALA A 52 30.90 2.25 5.99
CA ALA A 52 31.20 3.68 6.13
C ALA A 52 31.08 4.42 4.79
N ARG A 53 31.47 3.77 3.69
CA ARG A 53 31.28 4.32 2.35
C ARG A 53 29.81 4.37 1.93
N VAL A 54 29.01 3.33 2.20
CA VAL A 54 27.56 3.35 1.94
C VAL A 54 26.88 4.47 2.72
N LEU A 55 27.19 4.63 4.01
CA LEU A 55 26.67 5.71 4.84
C LEU A 55 27.09 7.09 4.30
N GLY A 56 28.31 7.21 3.79
CA GLY A 56 28.81 8.45 3.17
C GLY A 56 28.18 8.79 1.82
N ILE A 57 27.72 7.79 1.05
CA ILE A 57 26.87 8.01 -0.14
C ILE A 57 25.48 8.45 0.33
N GLY A 58 24.95 7.75 1.34
CA GLY A 58 23.85 8.22 2.15
C GLY A 58 22.47 8.11 1.51
N GLU A 59 22.27 7.17 0.57
CA GLU A 59 20.96 6.82 0.01
C GLU A 59 20.25 5.75 0.86
N ALA A 60 18.96 5.94 1.15
CA ALA A 60 18.18 5.00 1.98
C ALA A 60 18.15 3.59 1.36
N TRP A 61 17.90 3.49 0.05
CA TRP A 61 17.90 2.22 -0.67
C TRP A 61 19.23 1.46 -0.57
N GLY A 62 20.36 2.17 -0.67
CA GLY A 62 21.69 1.59 -0.49
C GLY A 62 21.89 1.07 0.93
N CYS A 63 21.44 1.82 1.94
CA CYS A 63 21.52 1.42 3.34
C CYS A 63 20.67 0.17 3.62
N TYR A 64 19.42 0.14 3.13
CA TYR A 64 18.53 -1.01 3.20
C TYR A 64 19.18 -2.26 2.60
N ARG A 65 19.66 -2.19 1.36
CA ARG A 65 20.25 -3.35 0.69
C ARG A 65 21.49 -3.85 1.41
N PHE A 66 22.32 -2.94 1.92
CA PHE A 66 23.50 -3.33 2.68
C PHE A 66 23.11 -4.02 3.99
N ALA A 67 22.14 -3.48 4.74
CA ALA A 67 21.67 -4.08 6.00
C ALA A 67 21.04 -5.46 5.79
N LYS A 68 20.30 -5.64 4.69
CA LYS A 68 19.63 -6.90 4.35
C LYS A 68 20.60 -7.98 3.87
N ASP A 69 21.51 -7.62 2.97
CA ASP A 69 22.29 -8.61 2.21
C ASP A 69 23.70 -8.86 2.75
N VAL A 70 24.26 -7.99 3.60
CA VAL A 70 25.64 -8.09 4.08
C VAL A 70 25.66 -8.63 5.52
N PRO A 71 26.18 -9.85 5.75
CA PRO A 71 26.33 -10.38 7.10
C PRO A 71 27.24 -9.50 7.96
N SER A 72 26.88 -9.34 9.23
CA SER A 72 27.63 -8.52 10.21
C SER A 72 27.66 -7.01 9.92
N ALA A 73 26.82 -6.52 9.00
CA ALA A 73 26.57 -5.09 8.89
C ALA A 73 26.01 -4.54 10.22
N ASP A 74 26.43 -3.34 10.59
CA ASP A 74 25.84 -2.61 11.69
C ASP A 74 24.50 -2.01 11.22
N VAL A 75 23.45 -2.79 11.45
CA VAL A 75 22.05 -2.48 11.09
C VAL A 75 21.58 -1.19 11.75
N GLN A 76 22.03 -0.89 12.98
CA GLN A 76 21.58 0.31 13.69
C GLN A 76 22.04 1.57 12.96
N ALA A 77 23.32 1.67 12.60
CA ALA A 77 23.84 2.82 11.88
C ALA A 77 23.18 3.00 10.49
N LEU A 78 22.88 1.89 9.81
CA LEU A 78 22.18 1.91 8.51
C LEU A 78 20.73 2.34 8.67
N GLN A 79 20.05 1.89 9.73
CA GLN A 79 18.70 2.31 10.04
C GLN A 79 18.63 3.79 10.41
N GLU A 80 19.54 4.28 11.25
CA GLU A 80 19.62 5.70 11.61
C GLU A 80 19.73 6.56 10.35
N ARG A 81 20.50 6.11 9.35
CA ARG A 81 20.59 6.81 8.07
C ARG A 81 19.29 6.75 7.27
N VAL A 82 18.60 5.60 7.25
CA VAL A 82 17.28 5.48 6.59
C VAL A 82 16.24 6.39 7.25
N LEU A 83 16.24 6.50 8.58
CA LEU A 83 15.35 7.41 9.30
C LEU A 83 15.62 8.88 8.95
N GLU A 84 16.89 9.24 8.73
CA GLU A 84 17.30 10.60 8.40
C GLU A 84 16.87 11.03 7.00
N VAL A 85 17.05 10.16 5.99
CA VAL A 85 16.89 10.55 4.57
C VAL A 85 15.78 9.82 3.81
N GLY A 86 15.29 8.71 4.35
CA GLY A 86 14.29 7.87 3.71
C GLY A 86 12.87 8.43 3.84
N ASN A 87 11.99 7.93 2.97
CA ASN A 87 10.55 8.18 3.03
C ASN A 87 9.81 7.04 3.77
N GLY A 88 8.47 7.07 3.75
CA GLY A 88 7.64 6.03 4.37
C GLY A 88 7.89 4.64 3.79
N GLU A 89 7.98 4.52 2.46
CA GLU A 89 8.28 3.26 1.76
C GLU A 89 9.64 2.69 2.16
N ASP A 90 10.69 3.52 2.22
CA ASP A 90 12.03 3.10 2.66
C ASP A 90 11.98 2.53 4.08
N CYS A 91 11.26 3.19 4.99
CA CYS A 91 11.12 2.75 6.38
C CYS A 91 10.33 1.44 6.49
N TYR A 92 9.25 1.31 5.71
CA TYR A 92 8.45 0.08 5.61
C TYR A 92 9.31 -1.09 5.10
N ILE A 93 10.02 -0.93 3.98
CA ILE A 93 10.84 -1.99 3.40
C ILE A 93 11.94 -2.40 4.38
N PHE A 94 12.58 -1.43 5.05
CA PHE A 94 13.60 -1.73 6.05
C PHE A 94 13.03 -2.54 7.23
N ALA A 95 11.90 -2.12 7.79
CA ALA A 95 11.27 -2.79 8.93
C ALA A 95 10.81 -4.22 8.60
N LYS A 96 10.33 -4.42 7.37
CA LYS A 96 9.84 -5.72 6.89
C LYS A 96 10.97 -6.72 6.65
N ASP A 97 12.05 -6.28 6.02
CA ASP A 97 13.02 -7.19 5.42
C ASP A 97 14.35 -7.29 6.19
N VAL A 98 14.68 -6.34 7.07
CA VAL A 98 15.99 -6.30 7.77
C VAL A 98 15.88 -6.90 9.17
N PRO A 99 16.52 -8.06 9.45
CA PRO A 99 16.52 -8.65 10.78
C PRO A 99 17.21 -7.74 11.81
N GLY A 100 16.58 -7.57 12.97
CA GLY A 100 17.11 -6.74 14.05
C GLY A 100 16.86 -5.24 13.88
N ALA A 101 16.09 -4.83 12.87
CA ALA A 101 15.61 -3.46 12.75
C ALA A 101 14.73 -3.09 13.96
N ASP A 102 14.88 -1.85 14.43
CA ASP A 102 13.97 -1.25 15.41
C ASP A 102 12.70 -0.78 14.67
N VAL A 103 11.72 -1.69 14.67
CA VAL A 103 10.40 -1.51 14.06
C VAL A 103 9.67 -0.30 14.63
N GLN A 104 9.83 0.01 15.93
CA GLN A 104 9.12 1.12 16.55
C GLN A 104 9.59 2.44 15.96
N ALA A 105 10.91 2.67 15.90
CA ALA A 105 11.47 3.89 15.32
C ALA A 105 11.09 4.06 13.84
N LEU A 106 11.10 2.96 13.06
CA LEU A 106 10.69 2.97 11.66
C LEU A 106 9.20 3.29 11.50
N GLN A 107 8.35 2.74 12.37
CA GLN A 107 6.94 3.05 12.36
C GLN A 107 6.67 4.52 12.74
N GLU A 108 7.35 5.05 13.75
CA GLU A 108 7.24 6.47 14.14
C GLU A 108 7.57 7.37 12.95
N ARG A 109 8.59 7.02 12.17
CA ARG A 109 8.93 7.74 10.95
C ARG A 109 7.87 7.62 9.87
N VAL A 110 7.29 6.43 9.63
CA VAL A 110 6.16 6.25 8.71
C VAL A 110 4.95 7.11 9.13
N LEU A 111 4.65 7.19 10.42
CA LEU A 111 3.56 8.03 10.93
C LEU A 111 3.82 9.52 10.72
N GLU A 112 5.08 9.94 10.75
CA GLU A 112 5.50 11.33 10.54
C GLU A 112 5.41 11.76 9.07
N VAL A 113 5.98 10.98 8.15
CA VAL A 113 6.18 11.40 6.75
C VAL A 113 5.53 10.51 5.70
N GLY A 114 5.09 9.31 6.08
CA GLY A 114 4.42 8.38 5.19
C GLY A 114 2.99 8.81 4.87
N ASP A 115 2.51 8.30 3.74
CA ASP A 115 1.12 8.43 3.32
C ASP A 115 0.25 7.27 3.86
N ALA A 116 -1.02 7.23 3.45
CA ALA A 116 -1.94 6.18 3.87
C ALA A 116 -1.54 4.79 3.36
N TRP A 117 -0.92 4.73 2.17
CA TRP A 117 -0.45 3.49 1.57
C TRP A 117 0.75 2.93 2.33
N ASP A 118 1.71 3.78 2.72
CA ASP A 118 2.82 3.40 3.59
C ASP A 118 2.31 2.82 4.92
N CYS A 119 1.33 3.49 5.53
CA CYS A 119 0.73 3.04 6.78
C CYS A 119 0.04 1.67 6.64
N TYR A 120 -0.69 1.46 5.55
CA TYR A 120 -1.33 0.19 5.21
C TYR A 120 -0.28 -0.93 5.03
N MET A 121 0.75 -0.70 4.22
CA MET A 121 1.79 -1.68 3.95
C MET A 121 2.54 -2.07 5.23
N PHE A 122 2.84 -1.08 6.08
CA PHE A 122 3.47 -1.31 7.37
C PHE A 122 2.59 -2.16 8.30
N ALA A 123 1.32 -1.79 8.47
CA ALA A 123 0.39 -2.49 9.37
C ALA A 123 0.12 -3.94 8.93
N LYS A 124 0.12 -4.17 7.61
CA LYS A 124 -0.15 -5.48 7.03
C LYS A 124 1.04 -6.43 7.12
N ASP A 125 2.24 -5.95 6.79
CA ASP A 125 3.38 -6.82 6.50
C ASP A 125 4.45 -6.83 7.61
N VAL A 126 4.48 -5.81 8.50
CA VAL A 126 5.53 -5.69 9.53
C VAL A 126 5.07 -6.30 10.86
N ALA A 127 5.79 -7.33 11.31
CA ALA A 127 5.51 -7.99 12.58
C ALA A 127 5.79 -7.04 13.76
N GLY A 128 4.84 -6.94 14.70
CA GLY A 128 4.95 -6.07 15.87
C GLY A 128 4.54 -4.62 15.62
N ALA A 129 4.01 -4.29 14.44
CA ALA A 129 3.44 -2.98 14.17
C ALA A 129 2.25 -2.66 15.09
N ASP A 130 2.17 -1.40 15.53
CA ASP A 130 0.99 -0.85 16.19
C ASP A 130 -0.05 -0.48 15.14
N VAL A 131 -0.91 -1.45 14.84
CA VAL A 131 -2.01 -1.31 13.89
C VAL A 131 -2.94 -0.14 14.26
N GLN A 132 -3.14 0.16 15.54
CA GLN A 132 -4.06 1.23 15.96
C GLN A 132 -3.48 2.61 15.66
N ALA A 133 -2.18 2.81 15.88
CA ALA A 133 -1.51 4.05 15.52
C ALA A 133 -1.51 4.29 14.00
N LEU A 134 -1.20 3.24 13.22
CA LEU A 134 -1.22 3.29 11.75
C LEU A 134 -2.62 3.55 11.20
N GLN A 135 -3.64 2.91 11.80
CA GLN A 135 -5.03 3.17 11.44
C GLN A 135 -5.44 4.61 11.77
N ALA A 136 -5.07 5.13 12.95
CA ALA A 136 -5.38 6.50 13.32
C ALA A 136 -4.78 7.50 12.32
N ARG A 137 -3.58 7.21 11.80
CA ARG A 137 -2.98 7.99 10.72
C ARG A 137 -3.80 7.89 9.42
N VAL A 138 -4.16 6.68 8.98
CA VAL A 138 -5.00 6.47 7.79
C VAL A 138 -6.33 7.20 7.89
N LEU A 139 -7.00 7.15 9.04
CA LEU A 139 -8.25 7.89 9.28
C LEU A 139 -8.05 9.41 9.16
N GLY A 140 -6.87 9.92 9.53
CA GLY A 140 -6.55 11.35 9.50
C GLY A 140 -6.17 11.90 8.13
N ILE A 141 -5.55 11.10 7.25
CA ILE A 141 -5.02 11.58 5.96
C ILE A 141 -5.52 10.83 4.73
N GLY A 142 -6.03 9.62 4.90
CA GLY A 142 -6.48 8.75 3.81
C GLY A 142 -7.85 9.12 3.28
N ASN A 143 -8.16 8.58 2.10
CA ASN A 143 -9.46 8.67 1.45
C ASN A 143 -10.35 7.45 1.77
N GLY A 144 -11.51 7.35 1.12
CA GLY A 144 -12.45 6.23 1.31
C GLY A 144 -11.86 4.88 0.89
N GLU A 145 -11.14 4.83 -0.24
CA GLU A 145 -10.44 3.63 -0.71
C GLU A 145 -9.38 3.17 0.28
N ASP A 146 -8.55 4.08 0.80
CA ASP A 146 -7.54 3.76 1.82
C ASP A 146 -8.18 3.12 3.05
N CYS A 147 -9.30 3.67 3.52
CA CYS A 147 -10.02 3.15 4.67
C CYS A 147 -10.62 1.76 4.40
N TYR A 148 -11.18 1.56 3.21
CA TYR A 148 -11.69 0.26 2.76
C TYR A 148 -10.57 -0.79 2.68
N VAL A 149 -9.44 -0.48 2.02
CA VAL A 149 -8.31 -1.39 1.86
C VAL A 149 -7.75 -1.78 3.23
N PHE A 150 -7.61 -0.82 4.14
CA PHE A 150 -7.14 -1.07 5.49
C PHE A 150 -8.10 -2.00 6.25
N ALA A 151 -9.41 -1.72 6.23
CA ALA A 151 -10.41 -2.53 6.93
C ALA A 151 -10.49 -3.97 6.41
N LYS A 152 -10.34 -4.14 5.09
CA LYS A 152 -10.41 -5.45 4.44
C LYS A 152 -9.20 -6.33 4.72
N ILE A 153 -8.00 -5.74 4.74
CA ILE A 153 -6.75 -6.51 4.65
C ILE A 153 -5.99 -6.56 5.98
N VAL A 154 -6.02 -5.50 6.79
CA VAL A 154 -5.17 -5.39 7.99
C VAL A 154 -5.81 -6.13 9.16
N PRO A 155 -5.18 -7.20 9.69
CA PRO A 155 -5.70 -7.92 10.85
C PRO A 155 -5.74 -7.03 12.10
N GLY A 156 -6.86 -7.05 12.82
CA GLY A 156 -7.03 -6.25 14.05
C GLY A 156 -7.40 -4.78 13.81
N ALA A 157 -7.65 -4.37 12.57
CA ALA A 157 -8.21 -3.07 12.27
C ALA A 157 -9.62 -2.92 12.88
N ASP A 158 -9.92 -1.72 13.39
CA ASP A 158 -11.27 -1.32 13.78
C ASP A 158 -12.07 -0.92 12.53
N ALA A 159 -12.70 -1.93 11.93
CA ALA A 159 -13.56 -1.76 10.77
C ALA A 159 -14.71 -0.76 11.00
N LYS A 160 -15.18 -0.56 12.24
CA LYS A 160 -16.27 0.40 12.51
C LYS A 160 -15.78 1.83 12.36
N ALA A 161 -14.61 2.15 12.88
CA ALA A 161 -14.00 3.47 12.72
C ALA A 161 -13.69 3.78 11.25
N LEU A 162 -13.15 2.79 10.52
CA LEU A 162 -12.87 2.91 9.09
C LEU A 162 -14.15 3.08 8.27
N GLN A 163 -15.21 2.34 8.59
CA GLN A 163 -16.50 2.53 7.93
C GLN A 163 -17.09 3.91 8.19
N ALA A 164 -17.01 4.41 9.44
CA ALA A 164 -17.49 5.75 9.77
C ALA A 164 -16.78 6.82 8.90
N ARG A 165 -15.48 6.64 8.65
CA ARG A 165 -14.72 7.52 7.77
C ARG A 165 -15.13 7.39 6.29
N VAL A 166 -15.38 6.17 5.81
CA VAL A 166 -15.92 5.93 4.46
C VAL A 166 -17.29 6.61 4.28
N LEU A 167 -18.17 6.53 5.27
CA LEU A 167 -19.47 7.20 5.23
C LEU A 167 -19.35 8.73 5.21
N GLU A 168 -18.33 9.28 5.87
CA GLU A 168 -18.09 10.72 5.94
C GLU A 168 -17.55 11.30 4.63
N ILE A 169 -16.56 10.64 4.00
CA ILE A 169 -15.80 11.21 2.88
C ILE A 169 -15.68 10.31 1.65
N GLY A 170 -16.05 9.04 1.76
CA GLY A 170 -15.95 8.08 0.66
C GLY A 170 -16.97 8.36 -0.45
N ALA A 171 -16.61 7.89 -1.64
CA ALA A 171 -17.52 7.80 -2.77
C ALA A 171 -18.51 6.64 -2.58
N SER A 172 -19.58 6.63 -3.39
CA SER A 172 -20.53 5.51 -3.48
C SER A 172 -19.82 4.18 -3.75
N TRP A 173 -18.80 4.19 -4.62
CA TRP A 173 -17.99 3.02 -4.92
C TRP A 173 -17.24 2.48 -3.69
N ASP A 174 -16.67 3.36 -2.85
CA ASP A 174 -16.00 2.96 -1.61
C ASP A 174 -17.00 2.27 -0.68
N CYS A 175 -18.22 2.81 -0.59
CA CYS A 175 -19.29 2.23 0.23
C CYS A 175 -19.69 0.84 -0.25
N TYR A 176 -19.83 0.65 -1.57
CA TYR A 176 -20.08 -0.65 -2.18
C TYR A 176 -18.96 -1.65 -1.86
N MET A 177 -17.70 -1.27 -2.10
CA MET A 177 -16.55 -2.15 -1.84
C MET A 177 -16.46 -2.53 -0.36
N PHE A 178 -16.74 -1.58 0.54
CA PHE A 178 -16.77 -1.84 1.98
C PHE A 178 -17.89 -2.83 2.35
N ALA A 179 -19.11 -2.61 1.86
CA ALA A 179 -20.26 -3.50 2.14
C ALA A 179 -20.03 -4.93 1.63
N LYS A 180 -19.36 -5.05 0.48
CA LYS A 180 -19.11 -6.33 -0.17
C LYS A 180 -18.05 -7.16 0.54
N ASP A 181 -16.95 -6.52 0.91
CA ASP A 181 -15.72 -7.24 1.27
C ASP A 181 -15.42 -7.23 2.77
N VAL A 182 -16.04 -6.34 3.57
CA VAL A 182 -15.81 -6.24 5.01
C VAL A 182 -16.94 -6.97 5.77
N PRO A 183 -16.68 -8.13 6.41
CA PRO A 183 -17.75 -8.98 6.95
C PRO A 183 -18.60 -8.35 8.05
N SER A 184 -18.07 -7.36 8.78
CA SER A 184 -18.77 -6.66 9.86
C SER A 184 -19.42 -5.34 9.41
N ALA A 185 -19.51 -5.10 8.10
CA ALA A 185 -20.03 -3.86 7.57
C ALA A 185 -21.52 -3.65 7.92
N ASP A 186 -21.87 -2.41 8.25
CA ASP A 186 -23.26 -1.98 8.33
C ASP A 186 -23.76 -1.67 6.92
N VAL A 187 -24.31 -2.71 6.27
CA VAL A 187 -24.84 -2.63 4.91
C VAL A 187 -25.90 -1.55 4.77
N GLN A 188 -26.74 -1.35 5.80
CA GLN A 188 -27.81 -0.36 5.73
C GLN A 188 -27.23 1.06 5.67
N ALA A 189 -26.30 1.41 6.56
CA ALA A 189 -25.68 2.73 6.56
C ALA A 189 -24.90 3.00 5.25
N LEU A 190 -24.20 1.99 4.72
CA LEU A 190 -23.48 2.10 3.45
C LEU A 190 -24.43 2.27 2.27
N GLN A 191 -25.57 1.60 2.27
CA GLN A 191 -26.59 1.78 1.26
C GLN A 191 -27.23 3.18 1.32
N GLU A 192 -27.54 3.68 2.52
CA GLU A 192 -28.07 5.04 2.71
C GLU A 192 -27.12 6.07 2.08
N ARG A 193 -25.81 5.88 2.26
CA ARG A 193 -24.80 6.73 1.63
C ARG A 193 -24.78 6.59 0.09
N VAL A 194 -24.90 5.38 -0.45
CA VAL A 194 -25.02 5.15 -1.90
C VAL A 194 -26.27 5.81 -2.48
N LEU A 195 -27.40 5.77 -1.78
CA LEU A 195 -28.63 6.44 -2.21
C LEU A 195 -28.48 7.96 -2.23
N GLU A 196 -27.69 8.53 -1.30
CA GLU A 196 -27.45 9.96 -1.21
C GLU A 196 -26.56 10.50 -2.34
N THR A 197 -25.46 9.79 -2.67
CA THR A 197 -24.42 10.33 -3.57
C THR A 197 -24.17 9.53 -4.83
N GLY A 198 -24.63 8.28 -4.89
CA GLY A 198 -24.43 7.41 -6.02
C GLY A 198 -25.31 7.76 -7.21
N ASN A 199 -24.88 7.28 -8.38
CA ASN A 199 -25.65 7.32 -9.62
C ASN A 199 -26.48 6.03 -9.81
N GLY A 200 -27.13 5.88 -10.96
CA GLY A 200 -27.93 4.70 -11.28
C GLY A 200 -27.10 3.41 -11.32
N GLU A 201 -25.89 3.47 -11.89
CA GLU A 201 -24.96 2.34 -11.93
C GLU A 201 -24.54 1.90 -10.51
N ASP A 202 -24.22 2.83 -9.62
CA ASP A 202 -23.86 2.54 -8.23
C ASP A 202 -25.01 1.81 -7.52
N CYS A 203 -26.25 2.28 -7.70
CA CYS A 203 -27.43 1.65 -7.10
C CYS A 203 -27.65 0.24 -7.66
N TYR A 204 -27.50 0.07 -8.97
CA TYR A 204 -27.58 -1.23 -9.64
C TYR A 204 -26.52 -2.21 -9.11
N VAL A 205 -25.25 -1.79 -9.09
CA VAL A 205 -24.12 -2.60 -8.61
C VAL A 205 -24.32 -2.98 -7.16
N PHE A 206 -24.80 -2.07 -6.31
CA PHE A 206 -25.09 -2.38 -4.91
C PHE A 206 -26.22 -3.42 -4.79
N ALA A 207 -27.33 -3.22 -5.49
CA ALA A 207 -28.50 -4.10 -5.40
C ALA A 207 -28.20 -5.55 -5.81
N ILE A 208 -27.41 -5.75 -6.86
CA ILE A 208 -27.12 -7.09 -7.39
C ILE A 208 -26.03 -7.83 -6.58
N ASN A 209 -25.10 -7.10 -5.97
CA ASN A 209 -23.93 -7.71 -5.33
C ASN A 209 -24.02 -7.79 -3.80
N ILE A 210 -24.89 -7.01 -3.15
CA ILE A 210 -24.95 -6.92 -1.68
C ILE A 210 -26.17 -7.67 -1.13
N PRO A 211 -25.98 -8.83 -0.47
CA PRO A 211 -27.08 -9.55 0.17
C PRO A 211 -27.75 -8.69 1.26
N GLY A 212 -29.07 -8.63 1.23
CA GLY A 212 -29.86 -7.86 2.21
C GLY A 212 -30.02 -6.38 1.87
N ALA A 213 -29.55 -5.94 0.70
CA ALA A 213 -29.85 -4.61 0.18
C ALA A 213 -31.36 -4.37 0.01
N ASP A 214 -31.82 -3.16 0.28
CA ASP A 214 -33.19 -2.72 0.00
C ASP A 214 -33.33 -2.39 -1.49
N VAL A 215 -33.72 -3.42 -2.24
CA VAL A 215 -33.94 -3.33 -3.69
C VAL A 215 -34.96 -2.25 -4.05
N GLN A 216 -35.98 -2.02 -3.22
CA GLN A 216 -37.04 -1.04 -3.51
C GLN A 216 -36.50 0.38 -3.40
N ALA A 217 -35.72 0.68 -2.36
CA ALA A 217 -35.07 1.99 -2.22
C ALA A 217 -34.07 2.25 -3.36
N LEU A 218 -33.26 1.26 -3.72
CA LEU A 218 -32.29 1.36 -4.81
C LEU A 218 -32.98 1.53 -6.17
N GLN A 219 -34.06 0.80 -6.43
CA GLN A 219 -34.88 0.97 -7.63
C GLN A 219 -35.45 2.39 -7.73
N ALA A 220 -36.04 2.90 -6.64
CA ALA A 220 -36.61 4.24 -6.61
C ALA A 220 -35.55 5.29 -7.00
N ARG A 221 -34.32 5.11 -6.51
CA ARG A 221 -33.19 5.98 -6.86
C ARG A 221 -32.79 5.85 -8.34
N VAL A 222 -32.74 4.63 -8.88
CA VAL A 222 -32.45 4.41 -10.32
C VAL A 222 -33.51 5.07 -11.21
N LEU A 223 -34.79 5.01 -10.85
CA LEU A 223 -35.86 5.68 -11.61
C LEU A 223 -35.71 7.21 -11.61
N GLU A 224 -35.19 7.76 -10.51
CA GLU A 224 -34.96 9.18 -10.32
C GLU A 224 -33.77 9.71 -11.12
N VAL A 225 -32.60 9.06 -11.01
CA VAL A 225 -31.32 9.60 -11.53
C VAL A 225 -30.61 8.71 -12.54
N GLY A 226 -31.04 7.46 -12.70
CA GLY A 226 -30.44 6.51 -13.64
C GLY A 226 -30.79 6.82 -15.08
N ASP A 227 -29.93 6.35 -15.98
CA ASP A 227 -30.16 6.44 -17.41
C ASP A 227 -30.95 5.22 -17.95
N ALA A 228 -31.15 5.17 -19.27
CA ALA A 228 -31.88 4.09 -19.91
C ALA A 228 -31.17 2.73 -19.76
N TRP A 229 -29.84 2.73 -19.66
CA TRP A 229 -29.05 1.52 -19.45
C TRP A 229 -29.21 1.03 -18.01
N ASP A 230 -29.06 1.92 -17.01
CA ASP A 230 -29.23 1.61 -15.59
C ASP A 230 -30.60 0.95 -15.33
N CYS A 231 -31.68 1.56 -15.85
CA CYS A 231 -33.03 1.03 -15.70
C CYS A 231 -33.17 -0.37 -16.32
N CYS A 232 -32.61 -0.60 -17.51
CA CYS A 232 -32.68 -1.90 -18.17
C CYS A 232 -31.89 -2.97 -17.42
N MET A 233 -30.69 -2.64 -16.94
CA MET A 233 -29.84 -3.58 -16.22
C MET A 233 -30.44 -3.94 -14.87
N PHE A 234 -30.96 -2.96 -14.14
CA PHE A 234 -31.65 -3.18 -12.88
C PHE A 234 -32.86 -4.10 -13.05
N ALA A 235 -33.73 -3.83 -14.03
CA ALA A 235 -34.92 -4.64 -14.32
C ALA A 235 -34.59 -6.10 -14.64
N LYS A 236 -33.48 -6.30 -15.35
CA LYS A 236 -33.09 -7.61 -15.87
C LYS A 236 -32.39 -8.46 -14.81
N ASP A 237 -31.49 -7.85 -14.05
CA ASP A 237 -30.50 -8.59 -13.28
C ASP A 237 -30.76 -8.54 -11.75
N VAL A 238 -31.58 -7.61 -11.24
CA VAL A 238 -31.86 -7.46 -9.79
C VAL A 238 -33.15 -8.20 -9.39
N PRO A 239 -33.08 -9.29 -8.60
CA PRO A 239 -34.27 -9.99 -8.14
C PRO A 239 -35.14 -9.13 -7.21
N GLY A 240 -36.45 -9.13 -7.45
CA GLY A 240 -37.42 -8.37 -6.65
C GLY A 240 -37.65 -6.93 -7.11
N ALA A 241 -37.00 -6.51 -8.19
CA ALA A 241 -37.28 -5.24 -8.86
C ALA A 241 -38.61 -5.30 -9.66
N ASP A 242 -39.29 -4.16 -9.78
CA ASP A 242 -40.40 -3.96 -10.71
C ASP A 242 -39.83 -3.70 -12.12
N ALA A 243 -39.66 -4.78 -12.87
CA ALA A 243 -39.12 -4.72 -14.21
C ALA A 243 -39.98 -3.89 -15.18
N ASP A 244 -41.31 -3.90 -15.01
CA ASP A 244 -42.21 -3.20 -15.92
C ASP A 244 -42.06 -1.67 -15.76
N GLU A 245 -41.98 -1.19 -14.52
CA GLU A 245 -41.76 0.24 -14.23
C GLU A 245 -40.40 0.73 -14.79
N LEU A 246 -39.34 -0.03 -14.54
CA LEU A 246 -37.99 0.30 -15.00
C LEU A 246 -37.87 0.29 -16.53
N LEU A 247 -38.48 -0.69 -17.21
CA LEU A 247 -38.47 -0.73 -18.67
C LEU A 247 -39.27 0.42 -19.29
N ALA A 248 -40.43 0.77 -18.72
CA ALA A 248 -41.19 1.94 -19.15
C ALA A 248 -40.38 3.24 -19.00
N ARG A 249 -39.63 3.38 -17.90
CA ARG A 249 -38.73 4.52 -17.68
C ARG A 249 -37.60 4.56 -18.73
N SER A 250 -36.98 3.41 -19.02
CA SER A 250 -35.93 3.28 -20.04
C SER A 250 -36.40 3.70 -21.44
N GLU A 251 -37.59 3.26 -21.85
CA GLU A 251 -38.19 3.64 -23.14
C GLU A 251 -38.42 5.15 -23.24
N SER A 252 -38.94 5.76 -22.17
CA SER A 252 -39.15 7.21 -22.10
C SER A 252 -37.83 7.98 -22.24
N LEU A 253 -36.76 7.52 -21.60
CA LEU A 253 -35.44 8.16 -21.70
C LEU A 253 -34.87 8.09 -23.13
N ARG A 254 -35.00 6.94 -23.82
CA ARG A 254 -34.51 6.78 -25.20
C ARG A 254 -35.25 7.64 -26.22
N GLN A 255 -36.51 7.99 -25.96
CA GLN A 255 -37.31 8.83 -26.86
C GLN A 255 -36.96 10.34 -26.75
N ASN A 256 -36.26 10.74 -25.69
CA ASN A 256 -35.92 12.13 -25.39
C ASN A 256 -34.48 12.53 -25.80
N HIS A 257 -33.73 11.63 -26.45
CA HIS A 257 -32.39 11.84 -27.01
C HIS A 257 -32.40 11.66 -28.53
#